data_AF-A0A8X8ZHC0-F1
#
_entry.id   AF-A0A8X8ZHC0-F1
#
_cell.length_a   1.000
_cell.length_b   1.000
_cell.length_c   1.000
_cell.angle_alpha   90.00
_cell.angle_beta   90.00
_cell.angle_gamma   90.00
#
_symmetry.space_group_name_H-M   'P 1'
#
loop_
_entity.id
_entity.type
_entity.pdbx_description
1 polymer ?
#
loop_
_entity_poly.entity_id
_entity_poly.type
_entity_poly.pdbx_seq_one_letter_code
_entity_poly.pdbx_strand_id
1 'polypeptide(L)'
;MAAAILHGIGATTPLSSVNYNSSRRSLPGSGISERKRASFGIQCYGSLSSGSNIGINRAAKLSTNAVATKQDNVTASTPSKPGYFLFFSFIANLVSVYRPITDKYAAIFYLDEDLKGIICTLPFLPKKKFIANIPVVWHELLLFEALREGLEEEMERDPRVCVIGEDVGHYGGSYKVTKGLADKYGDLRVLDTPIAENSFTGMGIGAAMTGLRPIVEGMNMGFLLLAFNQISNNCGMLHYTSGGQFKIPIVIRGPGGVGRQLGAEHSQRLESYFQSIPGIQMVACSTPYNAKGLMKAAIRSDNPVILFEHVLLYNLKERIPDEEYVLSLEEAEMVRKGEHVTILTYSRMRYHVMQAAKTLVNKGYDPEVIDIRSLKPFDLHTIGNSVKKTNRVVIVEECMRTGGIGASLTASINEHFHDYLDAPIVCLSSQDVPTPYAGTLEDWTVVQPGQIVAAVEQLCQ
;
A
#
# COMPACT_ATOMS: atom_id res chain seq x y z
N MET A 1 -45.21 -27.29 -1.00
CA MET A 1 -45.40 -25.93 -1.56
C MET A 1 -44.03 -25.39 -1.90
N ALA A 2 -43.79 -25.18 -3.21
CA ALA A 2 -42.69 -24.54 -3.96
C ALA A 2 -41.48 -24.00 -3.14
N ALA A 3 -40.20 -24.36 -3.32
CA ALA A 3 -39.37 -24.77 -4.48
C ALA A 3 -39.41 -23.80 -5.68
N ALA A 4 -38.32 -23.03 -5.90
CA ALA A 4 -37.66 -22.81 -7.20
C ALA A 4 -36.68 -21.61 -7.18
N ILE A 5 -35.38 -21.81 -7.44
CA ILE A 5 -34.64 -21.61 -8.72
C ILE A 5 -34.02 -20.19 -8.84
N LEU A 6 -32.69 -20.12 -8.68
CA LEU A 6 -31.86 -19.08 -9.28
C LEU A 6 -31.30 -19.66 -10.59
N HIS A 7 -31.83 -19.23 -11.74
CA HIS A 7 -31.20 -19.47 -13.05
C HIS A 7 -30.39 -18.22 -13.42
N GLY A 8 -29.11 -18.43 -13.73
CA GLY A 8 -28.29 -17.46 -14.47
C GLY A 8 -28.54 -17.53 -15.97
N ILE A 9 -27.98 -16.54 -16.69
CA ILE A 9 -27.50 -16.47 -18.09
C ILE A 9 -26.98 -15.02 -18.18
N GLY A 10 -25.74 -14.70 -18.56
CA GLY A 10 -24.98 -15.20 -19.70
C GLY A 10 -24.90 -14.06 -20.73
N ALA A 11 -23.71 -13.91 -21.33
CA ALA A 11 -23.30 -12.93 -22.33
C ALA A 11 -24.38 -12.37 -23.29
N THR A 12 -24.22 -11.12 -23.70
CA THR A 12 -24.82 -10.62 -24.95
C THR A 12 -23.77 -9.95 -25.86
N THR A 13 -23.48 -10.68 -26.92
CA THR A 13 -23.01 -10.26 -28.26
C THR A 13 -23.98 -9.23 -28.88
N PRO A 14 -23.56 -8.47 -29.90
CA PRO A 14 -24.23 -7.25 -30.35
C PRO A 14 -25.43 -7.56 -31.26
N LEU A 15 -26.54 -6.85 -31.06
CA LEU A 15 -27.67 -6.86 -31.99
C LEU A 15 -28.05 -5.41 -32.37
N SER A 16 -27.62 -5.07 -33.58
CA SER A 16 -28.34 -4.34 -34.63
C SER A 16 -29.35 -3.24 -34.24
N SER A 17 -28.98 -2.01 -34.63
CA SER A 17 -29.81 -1.02 -35.35
C SER A 17 -31.32 -0.98 -35.08
N VAL A 18 -31.76 0.00 -34.28
CA VAL A 18 -33.05 0.67 -34.48
C VAL A 18 -32.85 2.17 -34.35
N ASN A 19 -33.18 2.88 -35.42
CA ASN A 19 -33.16 4.34 -35.55
C ASN A 19 -34.07 5.01 -34.51
N TYR A 20 -33.54 6.02 -33.81
CA TYR A 20 -34.34 7.16 -33.37
C TYR A 20 -33.63 8.47 -33.74
N ASN A 21 -34.37 9.28 -34.48
CA ASN A 21 -33.92 10.49 -35.16
C ASN A 21 -33.85 11.69 -34.20
N SER A 22 -32.75 12.44 -34.34
CA SER A 22 -32.63 13.91 -34.21
C SER A 22 -33.19 14.65 -32.99
N SER A 23 -32.26 15.20 -32.18
CA SER A 23 -32.14 16.66 -32.04
C SER A 23 -30.75 17.03 -31.49
N ARG A 24 -29.81 17.38 -32.37
CA ARG A 24 -28.55 18.04 -32.01
C ARG A 24 -28.86 19.42 -31.45
N ARG A 25 -28.52 19.67 -30.18
CA ARG A 25 -28.26 21.02 -29.67
C ARG A 25 -26.74 21.16 -29.52
N SER A 26 -26.14 21.93 -30.41
CA SER A 26 -24.75 22.39 -30.31
C SER A 26 -24.59 23.32 -29.12
N LEU A 27 -23.58 23.08 -28.29
CA LEU A 27 -23.11 24.03 -27.27
C LEU A 27 -22.45 25.23 -27.96
N PRO A 28 -22.65 26.48 -27.49
CA PRO A 28 -21.93 27.64 -28.01
C PRO A 28 -20.45 27.56 -27.61
N GLY A 29 -19.56 27.73 -28.59
CA GLY A 29 -18.13 27.85 -28.34
C GLY A 29 -17.81 29.14 -27.59
N SER A 30 -17.13 29.02 -26.45
CA SER A 30 -16.42 30.12 -25.80
C SER A 30 -14.99 29.68 -25.54
N GLY A 31 -14.03 30.36 -26.17
CA GLY A 31 -12.61 30.01 -26.17
C GLY A 31 -12.00 29.93 -24.77
N ILE A 32 -11.43 28.77 -24.47
CA ILE A 32 -10.52 28.53 -23.35
C ILE A 32 -9.33 27.79 -23.94
N SER A 33 -8.13 28.34 -23.75
CA SER A 33 -6.87 27.81 -24.28
C SER A 33 -6.67 26.34 -23.87
N GLU A 34 -6.35 25.49 -24.85
CA GLU A 34 -5.99 24.08 -24.65
C GLU A 34 -4.73 23.94 -23.78
N ARG A 35 -4.91 23.61 -22.50
CA ARG A 35 -3.94 22.85 -21.71
C ARG A 35 -4.67 21.66 -21.10
N LYS A 36 -4.15 20.46 -21.33
CA LYS A 36 -4.75 19.16 -20.96
C LYS A 36 -5.14 19.14 -19.48
N ARG A 37 -6.43 19.32 -19.18
CA ARG A 37 -7.04 19.12 -17.85
C ARG A 37 -7.75 17.77 -17.81
N ALA A 38 -7.47 16.96 -16.79
CA ALA A 38 -8.37 15.86 -16.44
C ALA A 38 -9.64 16.47 -15.84
N SER A 39 -10.75 16.39 -16.58
CA SER A 39 -12.04 16.96 -16.19
C SER A 39 -12.97 15.84 -15.73
N PHE A 40 -13.54 15.93 -14.54
CA PHE A 40 -14.60 15.02 -14.08
C PHE A 40 -15.93 15.78 -14.02
N GLY A 41 -16.90 15.37 -14.83
CA GLY A 41 -18.25 15.92 -14.79
C GLY A 41 -19.15 14.97 -14.00
N ILE A 42 -19.75 15.44 -12.91
CA ILE A 42 -20.83 14.71 -12.22
C ILE A 42 -22.13 15.46 -12.51
N GLN A 43 -23.06 14.80 -13.20
CA GLN A 43 -24.37 15.35 -13.51
C GLN A 43 -25.42 14.68 -12.61
N CYS A 44 -25.94 15.41 -11.62
CA CYS A 44 -27.06 14.94 -10.81
C CYS A 44 -28.38 15.28 -11.54
N TYR A 45 -29.19 14.27 -11.87
CA TYR A 45 -30.56 14.46 -12.35
C TYR A 45 -31.53 14.37 -11.16
N GLY A 46 -32.14 15.49 -10.79
CA GLY A 46 -33.33 15.49 -9.93
C GLY A 46 -34.59 15.38 -10.79
N SER A 47 -35.35 14.29 -10.68
CA SER A 47 -36.72 14.25 -11.19
C SER A 47 -37.69 14.53 -10.03
N LEU A 48 -38.43 15.64 -10.10
CA LEU A 48 -39.57 15.88 -9.24
C LEU A 48 -40.76 15.11 -9.81
N SER A 49 -41.23 14.08 -9.09
CA SER A 49 -42.60 13.58 -9.27
C SER A 49 -43.44 14.04 -8.08
N SER A 50 -44.50 14.79 -8.39
CA SER A 50 -45.50 15.27 -7.45
C SER A 50 -46.40 14.12 -7.01
N GLY A 51 -46.48 13.85 -5.71
CA GLY A 51 -47.55 13.00 -5.16
C GLY A 51 -47.27 12.35 -3.81
N SER A 52 -48.07 12.77 -2.82
CA SER A 52 -48.41 12.09 -1.54
C SER A 52 -47.41 12.07 -0.38
N ASN A 53 -47.90 12.60 0.75
CA ASN A 53 -47.32 12.62 2.09
C ASN A 53 -47.14 11.21 2.68
N ILE A 54 -45.90 10.77 2.94
CA ILE A 54 -45.58 9.77 3.97
C ILE A 54 -44.20 10.12 4.57
N GLY A 55 -44.14 10.14 5.90
CA GLY A 55 -43.06 10.72 6.72
C GLY A 55 -41.68 10.05 6.66
N ILE A 56 -40.68 10.87 7.01
CA ILE A 56 -39.43 10.57 7.72
C ILE A 56 -38.95 9.11 7.62
N ASN A 57 -38.17 8.78 6.58
CA ASN A 57 -37.03 7.82 6.59
C ASN A 57 -36.59 7.46 5.15
N ARG A 58 -35.87 8.36 4.46
CA ARG A 58 -35.12 8.04 3.23
C ARG A 58 -33.80 8.80 3.17
N ALA A 59 -32.87 8.44 4.06
CA ALA A 59 -31.46 8.84 3.96
C ALA A 59 -30.56 7.73 3.34
N ALA A 60 -31.12 6.60 2.89
CA ALA A 60 -30.33 5.43 2.50
C ALA A 60 -30.48 4.95 1.03
N LYS A 61 -31.05 5.76 0.12
CA LYS A 61 -31.16 5.39 -1.30
C LYS A 61 -30.95 6.58 -2.23
N LEU A 62 -29.70 7.01 -2.34
CA LEU A 62 -29.20 7.77 -3.49
C LEU A 62 -27.85 7.15 -3.86
N SER A 63 -27.91 5.98 -4.50
CA SER A 63 -26.77 5.45 -5.25
C SER A 63 -26.57 6.34 -6.47
N THR A 64 -25.65 7.29 -6.40
CA THR A 64 -25.31 8.14 -7.54
C THR A 64 -24.50 7.32 -8.55
N ASN A 65 -25.14 7.00 -9.67
CA ASN A 65 -24.47 6.55 -10.90
C ASN A 65 -23.57 7.69 -11.40
N ALA A 66 -22.30 7.69 -11.00
CA ALA A 66 -21.29 8.56 -11.58
C ALA A 66 -20.63 7.84 -12.75
N VAL A 67 -20.82 8.35 -13.97
CA VAL A 67 -20.13 7.85 -15.17
C VAL A 67 -18.94 8.77 -15.44
N ALA A 68 -17.73 8.23 -15.40
CA ALA A 68 -16.54 8.94 -15.86
C ALA A 68 -16.45 8.83 -17.39
N THR A 69 -16.67 9.93 -18.11
CA THR A 69 -16.43 10.01 -19.56
C THR A 69 -15.15 10.79 -19.83
N LYS A 70 -14.17 10.13 -20.47
CA LYS A 70 -13.03 10.80 -21.12
C LYS A 70 -13.53 11.44 -22.42
N GLN A 71 -12.95 12.55 -22.86
CA GLN A 71 -13.41 13.31 -24.04
C GLN A 71 -13.09 12.63 -25.39
N ASP A 72 -12.72 11.35 -25.37
CA ASP A 72 -12.53 10.50 -26.56
C ASP A 72 -13.40 9.25 -26.37
N ASN A 73 -14.19 8.89 -27.39
CA ASN A 73 -15.19 7.82 -27.41
C ASN A 73 -14.64 6.42 -27.06
N VAL A 74 -14.33 6.16 -25.79
CA VAL A 74 -14.03 4.82 -25.26
C VAL A 74 -14.70 4.70 -23.89
N THR A 75 -15.60 3.72 -23.77
CA THR A 75 -16.27 3.30 -22.54
C THR A 75 -15.24 2.94 -21.46
N ALA A 76 -15.32 3.59 -20.29
CA ALA A 76 -14.42 3.36 -19.17
C ALA A 76 -14.81 2.11 -18.36
N SER A 77 -13.83 1.25 -18.09
CA SER A 77 -13.88 0.10 -17.19
C SER A 77 -13.70 0.51 -15.72
N THR A 78 -14.50 -0.09 -14.84
CA THR A 78 -14.40 -0.31 -13.37
C THR A 78 -13.60 0.65 -12.44
N PRO A 79 -14.13 0.98 -11.25
CA PRO A 79 -13.54 1.95 -10.33
C PRO A 79 -12.44 1.30 -9.47
N SER A 80 -11.16 1.43 -9.85
CA SER A 80 -10.06 0.77 -9.14
C SER A 80 -8.85 1.69 -8.86
N LYS A 81 -9.08 2.97 -8.56
CA LYS A 81 -8.01 3.90 -8.15
C LYS A 81 -8.33 4.51 -6.78
N PRO A 82 -7.42 4.50 -5.80
CA PRO A 82 -7.68 4.92 -4.40
C PRO A 82 -8.13 6.38 -4.27
N GLY A 83 -7.65 7.28 -5.14
CA GLY A 83 -8.11 8.67 -5.17
C GLY A 83 -9.60 8.84 -5.53
N TYR A 84 -10.22 7.87 -6.19
CA TYR A 84 -11.64 7.95 -6.57
C TYR A 84 -12.56 7.64 -5.39
N PHE A 85 -12.16 6.73 -4.49
CA PHE A 85 -12.99 6.35 -3.35
C PHE A 85 -13.10 7.48 -2.32
N LEU A 86 -11.98 8.15 -2.04
CA LEU A 86 -11.94 9.38 -1.23
C LEU A 86 -12.76 10.50 -1.89
N PHE A 87 -12.63 10.69 -3.20
CA PHE A 87 -13.40 11.68 -3.96
C PHE A 87 -14.92 11.41 -3.93
N PHE A 88 -15.35 10.15 -4.07
CA PHE A 88 -16.77 9.79 -4.05
C PHE A 88 -17.41 9.91 -2.66
N SER A 89 -16.72 9.48 -1.61
CA SER A 89 -17.20 9.63 -0.22
C SER A 89 -17.29 11.10 0.19
N PHE A 90 -16.31 11.91 -0.24
CA PHE A 90 -16.27 13.35 -0.02
C PHE A 90 -17.37 14.11 -0.79
N ILE A 91 -17.64 13.72 -2.05
CA ILE A 91 -18.75 14.29 -2.83
C ILE A 91 -20.11 13.93 -2.25
N ALA A 92 -20.30 12.71 -1.74
CA ALA A 92 -21.55 12.35 -1.07
C ALA A 92 -21.83 13.25 0.16
N ASN A 93 -20.78 13.57 0.93
CA ASN A 93 -20.88 14.52 2.04
C ASN A 93 -21.14 15.97 1.57
N LEU A 94 -20.44 16.43 0.52
CA LEU A 94 -20.66 17.76 -0.08
C LEU A 94 -22.07 17.92 -0.66
N VAL A 95 -22.61 16.89 -1.32
CA VAL A 95 -23.98 16.88 -1.82
C VAL A 95 -24.99 16.93 -0.67
N SER A 96 -24.67 16.37 0.50
CA SER A 96 -25.52 16.51 1.70
C SER A 96 -25.47 17.92 2.30
N VAL A 97 -24.29 18.55 2.33
CA VAL A 97 -24.08 19.90 2.90
C VAL A 97 -24.65 20.99 1.99
N TYR A 98 -24.56 20.82 0.68
CA TYR A 98 -25.04 21.78 -0.33
C TYR A 98 -26.34 21.34 -1.02
N ARG A 99 -27.07 20.40 -0.42
CA ARG A 99 -28.36 19.85 -0.88
C ARG A 99 -29.35 20.91 -1.39
N PRO A 100 -29.52 22.08 -0.73
CA PRO A 100 -30.45 23.12 -1.21
C PRO A 100 -30.07 23.73 -2.57
N ILE A 101 -28.79 23.62 -2.96
CA ILE A 101 -28.22 24.18 -4.19
C ILE A 101 -28.12 23.09 -5.28
N THR A 102 -27.67 21.89 -4.93
CA THR A 102 -27.54 20.75 -5.85
C THR A 102 -28.89 20.17 -6.27
N ASP A 103 -29.96 20.36 -5.48
CA ASP A 103 -31.32 20.00 -5.87
C ASP A 103 -31.89 20.91 -6.98
N LYS A 104 -31.30 22.09 -7.21
CA LYS A 104 -31.76 23.08 -8.21
C LYS A 104 -30.82 23.29 -9.39
N TYR A 105 -29.52 22.97 -9.26
CA TYR A 105 -28.51 23.25 -10.27
C TYR A 105 -27.48 22.12 -10.39
N ALA A 106 -27.02 21.83 -11.62
CA ALA A 106 -25.88 20.96 -11.84
C ALA A 106 -24.59 21.66 -11.34
N ALA A 107 -23.79 20.99 -10.51
CA ALA A 107 -22.53 21.51 -10.00
C ALA A 107 -21.36 20.70 -10.57
N ILE A 108 -20.29 21.37 -11.00
CA ILE A 108 -19.07 20.72 -11.50
C ILE A 108 -17.96 20.90 -10.46
N PHE A 109 -17.38 19.78 -10.02
CA PHE A 109 -16.29 19.74 -9.03
C PHE A 109 -14.96 19.42 -9.70
N TYR A 110 -13.92 20.19 -9.42
CA TYR A 110 -12.54 19.93 -9.85
C TYR A 110 -11.63 19.80 -8.63
N LEU A 111 -10.61 18.94 -8.70
CA LEU A 111 -9.49 18.94 -7.75
C LEU A 111 -8.47 19.99 -8.19
N ASP A 112 -7.97 20.77 -7.24
CA ASP A 112 -6.88 21.73 -7.48
C ASP A 112 -5.56 20.99 -7.80
N GLU A 113 -4.65 21.64 -8.53
CA GLU A 113 -3.40 21.06 -9.05
C GLU A 113 -2.47 20.54 -7.94
N ASP A 114 -2.59 21.11 -6.74
CA ASP A 114 -1.85 20.73 -5.54
C ASP A 114 -2.57 19.68 -4.66
N LEU A 115 -3.74 19.18 -5.08
CA LEU A 115 -4.64 18.34 -4.26
C LEU A 115 -5.09 18.98 -2.92
N LYS A 116 -4.92 20.31 -2.78
CA LYS A 116 -5.21 21.06 -1.53
C LYS A 116 -6.66 21.55 -1.41
N GLY A 117 -7.50 21.37 -2.44
CA GLY A 117 -8.89 21.82 -2.40
C GLY A 117 -9.74 21.34 -3.56
N ILE A 118 -11.06 21.43 -3.40
CA ILE A 118 -12.05 21.18 -4.45
C ILE A 118 -12.65 22.50 -4.92
N ILE A 119 -12.62 22.74 -6.23
CA ILE A 119 -13.24 23.88 -6.90
C ILE A 119 -14.64 23.48 -7.37
N CYS A 120 -15.68 24.06 -6.78
CA CYS A 120 -17.05 23.92 -7.27
C CYS A 120 -17.41 25.06 -8.23
N THR A 121 -18.00 24.72 -9.37
CA THR A 121 -18.47 25.66 -10.38
C THR A 121 -19.94 25.39 -10.68
N LEU A 122 -20.78 26.42 -10.48
CA LEU A 122 -22.20 26.40 -10.84
C LEU A 122 -22.37 27.12 -12.19
N PRO A 123 -22.87 26.46 -13.25
CA PRO A 123 -22.88 26.99 -14.61
C PRO A 123 -23.78 28.22 -14.81
N PHE A 124 -24.64 28.55 -13.83
CA PHE A 124 -25.56 29.70 -13.91
C PHE A 124 -25.28 30.83 -12.92
N LEU A 125 -24.24 30.72 -12.08
CA LEU A 125 -23.84 31.80 -11.17
C LEU A 125 -22.53 32.44 -11.64
N PRO A 126 -22.48 33.76 -11.85
CA PRO A 126 -21.25 34.42 -12.24
C PRO A 126 -20.21 34.30 -11.12
N LYS A 127 -19.11 33.59 -11.42
CA LYS A 127 -17.80 33.61 -10.76
C LYS A 127 -17.79 33.78 -9.22
N LYS A 128 -18.38 32.84 -8.47
CA LYS A 128 -17.97 32.61 -7.08
C LYS A 128 -17.22 31.28 -7.00
N LYS A 129 -15.90 31.34 -6.86
CA LYS A 129 -15.08 30.19 -6.47
C LYS A 129 -15.38 29.92 -5.00
N PHE A 130 -16.03 28.80 -4.71
CA PHE A 130 -16.07 28.27 -3.36
C PHE A 130 -14.90 27.31 -3.22
N ILE A 131 -13.88 27.73 -2.47
CA ILE A 131 -12.79 26.87 -2.04
C ILE A 131 -13.19 26.39 -0.64
N ALA A 132 -13.70 25.17 -0.54
CA ALA A 132 -13.82 24.50 0.75
C ALA A 132 -12.45 23.90 1.06
N ASN A 133 -11.62 24.64 1.81
CA ASN A 133 -10.42 24.08 2.43
C ASN A 133 -10.90 23.24 3.62
N ILE A 134 -10.96 21.91 3.44
CA ILE A 134 -11.01 21.03 4.61
C ILE A 134 -9.56 20.84 5.02
N PRO A 135 -9.12 21.38 6.17
CA PRO A 135 -7.75 21.19 6.60
C PRO A 135 -7.58 19.70 6.93
N VAL A 136 -6.82 18.98 6.11
CA VAL A 136 -6.22 17.72 6.53
C VAL A 136 -5.33 18.08 7.70
N VAL A 137 -5.65 17.57 8.88
CA VAL A 137 -4.79 17.73 10.05
C VAL A 137 -3.68 16.70 9.89
N TRP A 138 -2.48 17.12 10.27
CA TRP A 138 -1.28 16.31 10.14
C TRP A 138 -0.49 16.41 11.42
N HIS A 139 -0.15 15.28 12.00
CA HIS A 139 0.76 15.15 13.12
C HIS A 139 2.09 14.56 12.69
N GLU A 140 3.10 14.79 13.53
CA GLU A 140 4.46 14.33 13.29
C GLU A 140 4.82 13.28 14.33
N LEU A 141 5.33 12.15 13.88
CA LEU A 141 5.66 11.02 14.74
C LEU A 141 6.80 10.18 14.18
N LEU A 142 7.31 9.30 15.03
CA LEU A 142 8.33 8.33 14.69
C LEU A 142 7.72 7.08 14.04
N LEU A 143 8.50 6.32 13.29
CA LEU A 143 8.02 5.12 12.62
C LEU A 143 7.46 4.08 13.60
N PHE A 144 8.09 3.87 14.76
CA PHE A 144 7.55 2.95 15.76
C PHE A 144 6.19 3.43 16.30
N GLU A 145 5.99 4.74 16.40
CA GLU A 145 4.72 5.33 16.81
C GLU A 145 3.67 5.14 15.72
N ALA A 146 4.05 5.16 14.45
CA ALA A 146 3.14 4.98 13.33
C ALA A 146 2.65 3.53 13.23
N LEU A 147 3.56 2.57 13.48
CA LEU A 147 3.19 1.17 13.65
C LEU A 147 2.23 0.99 14.84
N ARG A 148 2.53 1.65 15.97
CA ARG A 148 1.67 1.63 17.16
C ARG A 148 0.29 2.20 16.88
N GLU A 149 0.19 3.36 16.26
CA GLU A 149 -1.09 3.97 15.89
C GLU A 149 -1.89 3.07 14.96
N GLY A 150 -1.26 2.53 13.91
CA GLY A 150 -1.92 1.60 13.00
C GLY A 150 -2.44 0.35 13.71
N LEU A 151 -1.65 -0.20 14.63
CA LEU A 151 -2.04 -1.33 15.47
C LEU A 151 -3.20 -0.97 16.42
N GLU A 152 -3.08 0.14 17.14
CA GLU A 152 -4.07 0.60 18.11
C GLU A 152 -5.43 0.88 17.47
N GLU A 153 -5.44 1.57 16.31
CA GLU A 153 -6.65 1.85 15.56
C GLU A 153 -7.37 0.57 15.11
N GLU A 154 -6.63 -0.47 14.69
CA GLU A 154 -7.26 -1.75 14.32
C GLU A 154 -7.69 -2.57 15.54
N MET A 155 -6.99 -2.46 16.67
CA MET A 155 -7.41 -3.07 17.94
C MET A 155 -8.69 -2.43 18.48
N GLU A 156 -8.87 -1.12 18.31
CA GLU A 156 -10.09 -0.40 18.66
C GLU A 156 -11.24 -0.75 17.72
N ARG A 157 -10.94 -0.89 16.43
CA ARG A 157 -11.91 -1.24 15.39
C ARG A 157 -12.42 -2.68 15.49
N ASP A 158 -11.57 -3.65 15.81
CA ASP A 158 -11.91 -5.07 15.82
C ASP A 158 -11.48 -5.74 17.13
N PRO A 159 -12.44 -6.18 17.98
CA PRO A 159 -12.12 -6.78 19.27
C PRO A 159 -11.40 -8.14 19.16
N ARG A 160 -11.32 -8.71 17.96
CA ARG A 160 -10.64 -9.98 17.67
C ARG A 160 -9.13 -9.81 17.45
N VAL A 161 -8.66 -8.58 17.27
CA VAL A 161 -7.25 -8.28 17.02
C VAL A 161 -6.47 -8.33 18.33
N CYS A 162 -5.49 -9.21 18.43
CA CYS A 162 -4.65 -9.34 19.64
C CYS A 162 -3.17 -9.40 19.26
N VAL A 163 -2.31 -9.01 20.19
CA VAL A 163 -0.85 -9.06 20.04
C VAL A 163 -0.30 -10.17 20.91
N ILE A 164 0.67 -10.91 20.39
CA ILE A 164 1.33 -12.03 21.06
C ILE A 164 2.82 -12.00 20.74
N GLY A 165 3.66 -12.10 21.76
CA GLY A 165 5.11 -12.15 21.58
C GLY A 165 5.86 -11.91 22.88
N GLU A 166 7.17 -11.89 22.79
CA GLU A 166 8.05 -11.60 23.92
C GLU A 166 8.06 -10.11 24.21
N ASP A 167 7.88 -9.75 25.49
CA ASP A 167 7.92 -8.38 26.00
C ASP A 167 6.92 -7.39 25.35
N VAL A 168 5.93 -7.86 24.59
CA VAL A 168 4.93 -7.02 23.90
C VAL A 168 3.92 -6.36 24.86
N GLY A 169 3.69 -6.96 26.02
CA GLY A 169 2.73 -6.54 27.02
C GLY A 169 3.28 -5.44 27.90
N HIS A 170 3.69 -5.79 29.12
CA HIS A 170 4.02 -4.81 30.18
C HIS A 170 5.28 -3.99 29.84
N TYR A 171 6.22 -4.55 29.09
CA TYR A 171 7.40 -3.82 28.64
C TYR A 171 7.12 -2.90 27.43
N GLY A 172 6.05 -3.18 26.68
CA GLY A 172 5.60 -2.40 25.52
C GLY A 172 6.39 -2.67 24.23
N GLY A 173 7.02 -3.83 24.12
CA GLY A 173 7.85 -4.27 23.00
C GLY A 173 9.28 -3.75 23.10
N SER A 174 10.22 -4.51 22.54
CA SER A 174 11.66 -4.17 22.56
C SER A 174 11.96 -2.82 21.91
N TYR A 175 11.16 -2.44 20.91
CA TYR A 175 11.27 -1.17 20.18
C TYR A 175 10.07 -0.24 20.41
N LYS A 176 9.29 -0.46 21.47
CA LYS A 176 8.19 0.42 21.92
C LYS A 176 6.99 0.53 20.98
N VAL A 177 6.87 -0.36 19.99
CA VAL A 177 5.73 -0.42 19.07
C VAL A 177 4.42 -0.77 19.78
N THR A 178 4.44 -1.55 20.87
CA THR A 178 3.23 -1.93 21.62
C THR A 178 3.09 -1.18 22.95
N LYS A 179 3.89 -0.13 23.15
CA LYS A 179 3.94 0.62 24.41
C LYS A 179 2.59 1.21 24.79
N GLY A 180 2.09 0.82 25.97
CA GLY A 180 0.83 1.30 26.55
C GLY A 180 -0.41 0.51 26.13
N LEU A 181 -0.28 -0.45 25.20
CA LEU A 181 -1.43 -1.21 24.72
C LEU A 181 -1.94 -2.23 25.76
N ALA A 182 -1.05 -2.84 26.54
CA ALA A 182 -1.45 -3.76 27.62
C ALA A 182 -2.27 -3.03 28.70
N ASP A 183 -1.86 -1.82 29.09
CA ASP A 183 -2.61 -1.00 30.05
C ASP A 183 -4.00 -0.63 29.52
N LYS A 184 -4.13 -0.38 28.21
CA LYS A 184 -5.39 0.01 27.55
C LYS A 184 -6.34 -1.18 27.31
N TYR A 185 -5.83 -2.33 26.87
CA TYR A 185 -6.64 -3.45 26.38
C TYR A 185 -6.58 -4.73 27.25
N GLY A 186 -5.65 -4.80 28.19
CA GLY A 186 -5.44 -5.93 29.09
C GLY A 186 -4.65 -7.10 28.48
N ASP A 187 -4.16 -7.98 29.37
CA ASP A 187 -3.23 -9.08 29.04
C ASP A 187 -3.79 -10.10 28.05
N LEU A 188 -5.12 -10.22 27.91
CA LEU A 188 -5.74 -11.12 26.94
C LEU A 188 -5.71 -10.58 25.49
N ARG A 189 -5.49 -9.28 25.32
CA ARG A 189 -5.40 -8.62 24.02
C ARG A 189 -3.96 -8.26 23.66
N VAL A 190 -3.07 -8.15 24.64
CA VAL A 190 -1.64 -7.91 24.46
C VAL A 190 -0.88 -8.87 25.38
N LEU A 191 -0.55 -10.04 24.84
CA LEU A 191 -0.10 -11.19 25.61
C LEU A 191 1.43 -11.34 25.55
N ASP A 192 2.07 -11.14 26.70
CA ASP A 192 3.47 -11.53 26.92
C ASP A 192 3.60 -13.06 26.91
N THR A 193 4.64 -13.56 26.23
CA THR A 193 4.91 -14.99 26.12
C THR A 193 6.28 -15.37 26.69
N PRO A 194 6.49 -16.65 27.07
CA PRO A 194 7.83 -17.18 27.25
C PRO A 194 8.66 -17.05 25.97
N ILE A 195 9.98 -17.14 26.11
CA ILE A 195 10.95 -17.15 25.00
C ILE A 195 10.88 -18.51 24.30
N ALA A 196 9.91 -18.64 23.39
CA ALA A 196 9.55 -19.89 22.71
C ALA A 196 8.78 -19.62 21.42
N GLU A 197 9.48 -19.11 20.40
CA GLU A 197 8.95 -18.60 19.13
C GLU A 197 8.07 -19.61 18.42
N ASN A 198 8.48 -20.87 18.38
CA ASN A 198 7.68 -21.93 17.78
C ASN A 198 6.32 -22.11 18.48
N SER A 199 6.30 -22.00 19.81
CA SER A 199 5.11 -22.23 20.62
C SER A 199 4.12 -21.07 20.48
N PHE A 200 4.57 -19.83 20.67
CA PHE A 200 3.66 -18.69 20.57
C PHE A 200 3.21 -18.40 19.13
N THR A 201 4.05 -18.69 18.13
CA THR A 201 3.62 -18.60 16.72
C THR A 201 2.54 -19.63 16.42
N GLY A 202 2.70 -20.87 16.89
CA GLY A 202 1.67 -21.90 16.78
C GLY A 202 0.37 -21.53 17.51
N MET A 203 0.47 -20.92 18.69
CA MET A 203 -0.67 -20.38 19.42
C MET A 203 -1.39 -19.27 18.64
N GLY A 204 -0.64 -18.34 18.03
CA GLY A 204 -1.19 -17.31 17.14
C GLY A 204 -1.94 -17.93 15.95
N ILE A 205 -1.35 -18.92 15.28
CA ILE A 205 -2.02 -19.59 14.15
C ILE A 205 -3.30 -20.32 14.61
N GLY A 206 -3.27 -21.04 15.72
CA GLY A 206 -4.47 -21.68 16.29
C GLY A 206 -5.56 -20.68 16.69
N ALA A 207 -5.17 -19.52 17.23
CA ALA A 207 -6.08 -18.42 17.51
C ALA A 207 -6.70 -17.85 16.22
N ALA A 208 -5.92 -17.71 15.15
CA ALA A 208 -6.42 -17.27 13.85
C ALA A 208 -7.46 -18.24 13.27
N MET A 209 -7.20 -19.55 13.36
CA MET A 209 -8.12 -20.61 12.92
C MET A 209 -9.46 -20.58 13.66
N THR A 210 -9.47 -20.10 14.91
CA THR A 210 -10.67 -20.05 15.77
C THR A 210 -11.37 -18.70 15.75
N GLY A 211 -10.93 -17.79 14.86
CA GLY A 211 -11.64 -16.55 14.54
C GLY A 211 -11.01 -15.27 15.10
N LEU A 212 -9.88 -15.36 15.81
CA LEU A 212 -9.09 -14.19 16.20
C LEU A 212 -8.25 -13.66 15.03
N ARG A 213 -7.64 -12.48 15.21
CA ARG A 213 -6.74 -11.84 14.24
C ARG A 213 -5.41 -11.48 14.89
N PRO A 214 -4.55 -12.48 15.19
CA PRO A 214 -3.36 -12.25 15.96
C PRO A 214 -2.28 -11.50 15.17
N ILE A 215 -1.55 -10.65 15.88
CA ILE A 215 -0.28 -10.07 15.47
C ILE A 215 0.82 -10.72 16.30
N VAL A 216 1.58 -11.60 15.66
CA VAL A 216 2.75 -12.26 16.24
C VAL A 216 3.95 -11.33 16.07
N GLU A 217 4.52 -10.85 17.18
CA GLU A 217 5.76 -10.06 17.19
C GLU A 217 6.95 -10.97 17.50
N GLY A 218 7.89 -11.06 16.57
CA GLY A 218 9.24 -11.54 16.86
C GLY A 218 10.12 -10.38 17.33
N MET A 219 10.78 -10.53 18.48
CA MET A 219 11.69 -9.50 19.01
C MET A 219 12.74 -9.07 17.97
N ASN A 220 13.27 -10.06 17.24
CA ASN A 220 14.00 -9.90 16.00
C ASN A 220 13.47 -10.96 15.04
N MET A 221 13.26 -10.60 13.77
CA MET A 221 12.80 -11.54 12.74
C MET A 221 13.69 -12.79 12.67
N GLY A 222 15.02 -12.63 12.88
CA GLY A 222 15.99 -13.73 12.92
C GLY A 222 15.57 -14.91 13.83
N PHE A 223 14.93 -14.61 14.95
CA PHE A 223 14.55 -15.64 15.93
C PHE A 223 13.33 -16.47 15.50
N LEU A 224 12.51 -15.92 14.60
CA LEU A 224 11.38 -16.66 14.02
C LEU A 224 11.81 -17.81 13.10
N LEU A 225 13.11 -18.00 12.85
CA LEU A 225 13.63 -19.25 12.29
C LEU A 225 13.29 -20.46 13.17
N LEU A 226 13.21 -20.29 14.49
CA LEU A 226 12.74 -21.34 15.42
C LEU A 226 11.28 -21.72 15.15
N ALA A 227 10.48 -20.79 14.62
CA ALA A 227 9.09 -20.98 14.24
C ALA A 227 8.88 -21.26 12.74
N PHE A 228 9.94 -21.49 11.97
CA PHE A 228 9.85 -21.57 10.50
C PHE A 228 8.83 -22.62 10.02
N ASN A 229 8.75 -23.77 10.68
CA ASN A 229 7.76 -24.81 10.35
C ASN A 229 6.31 -24.33 10.57
N GLN A 230 6.05 -23.59 11.64
CA GLN A 230 4.72 -23.02 11.91
C GLN A 230 4.36 -22.02 10.81
N ILE A 231 5.29 -21.11 10.48
CA ILE A 231 5.09 -20.09 9.45
C ILE A 231 4.91 -20.74 8.06
N SER A 232 5.70 -21.74 7.73
CA SER A 232 5.63 -22.38 6.42
C SER A 232 4.38 -23.24 6.25
N ASN A 233 4.23 -24.26 7.10
CA ASN A 233 3.24 -25.31 6.87
C ASN A 233 1.87 -24.92 7.43
N ASN A 234 1.81 -24.33 8.62
CA ASN A 234 0.54 -24.04 9.29
C ASN A 234 0.00 -22.66 8.96
N CYS A 235 0.87 -21.68 8.73
CA CYS A 235 0.46 -20.34 8.33
C CYS A 235 0.20 -20.30 6.82
N GLY A 236 1.20 -20.59 5.99
CA GLY A 236 1.12 -20.44 4.54
C GLY A 236 0.22 -21.46 3.84
N MET A 237 0.31 -22.75 4.21
CA MET A 237 -0.34 -23.82 3.43
C MET A 237 -1.71 -24.25 3.94
N LEU A 238 -2.07 -23.93 5.20
CA LEU A 238 -3.24 -24.53 5.86
C LEU A 238 -4.57 -24.13 5.21
N HIS A 239 -4.69 -22.91 4.67
CA HIS A 239 -5.87 -22.52 3.90
C HIS A 239 -6.09 -23.46 2.70
N TYR A 240 -5.00 -23.80 2.00
CA TYR A 240 -5.04 -24.69 0.84
C TYR A 240 -5.28 -26.15 1.25
N THR A 241 -4.52 -26.68 2.21
CA THR A 241 -4.62 -28.09 2.61
C THR A 241 -5.93 -28.43 3.31
N SER A 242 -6.59 -27.45 3.92
CA SER A 242 -7.93 -27.60 4.48
C SER A 242 -9.07 -27.46 3.44
N GLY A 243 -8.76 -27.23 2.16
CA GLY A 243 -9.78 -26.97 1.14
C GLY A 243 -10.59 -25.70 1.40
N GLY A 244 -9.95 -24.67 1.99
CA GLY A 244 -10.56 -23.39 2.33
C GLY A 244 -11.42 -23.40 3.59
N GLN A 245 -11.40 -24.47 4.39
CA GLN A 245 -12.15 -24.54 5.65
C GLN A 245 -11.58 -23.62 6.73
N PHE A 246 -10.27 -23.41 6.74
CA PHE A 246 -9.62 -22.45 7.64
C PHE A 246 -9.13 -21.23 6.86
N LYS A 247 -9.46 -20.04 7.37
CA LYS A 247 -8.75 -18.80 7.05
C LYS A 247 -7.69 -18.57 8.12
N ILE A 248 -6.56 -17.97 7.73
CA ILE A 248 -5.44 -17.69 8.66
C ILE A 248 -5.16 -16.17 8.65
N PRO A 249 -6.06 -15.35 9.24
CA PRO A 249 -5.89 -13.89 9.32
C PRO A 249 -4.86 -13.52 10.40
N ILE A 250 -3.58 -13.65 10.08
CA ILE A 250 -2.47 -13.40 11.02
C ILE A 250 -1.45 -12.45 10.40
N VAL A 251 -0.92 -11.57 11.24
CA VAL A 251 0.24 -10.73 10.91
C VAL A 251 1.44 -11.25 11.68
N ILE A 252 2.53 -11.55 10.97
CA ILE A 252 3.82 -11.80 11.59
C ILE A 252 4.68 -10.56 11.34
N ARG A 253 5.15 -9.93 12.40
CA ARG A 253 5.95 -8.72 12.30
C ARG A 253 7.16 -8.77 13.22
N GLY A 254 8.11 -7.91 12.92
CA GLY A 254 9.28 -7.72 13.76
C GLY A 254 10.37 -6.96 13.01
N PRO A 255 11.35 -6.43 13.73
CA PRO A 255 12.49 -5.79 13.12
C PRO A 255 13.50 -6.80 12.63
N GLY A 256 14.20 -6.45 11.56
CA GLY A 256 15.43 -7.13 11.15
C GLY A 256 16.45 -6.15 10.56
N GLY A 257 17.51 -6.70 9.99
CA GLY A 257 18.56 -5.98 9.28
C GLY A 257 19.74 -5.54 10.11
N VAL A 258 20.73 -5.01 9.39
CA VAL A 258 21.99 -4.59 9.97
C VAL A 258 21.71 -3.35 10.81
N GLY A 259 21.95 -3.50 12.11
CA GLY A 259 21.72 -2.46 13.09
C GLY A 259 22.94 -1.56 13.26
N ARG A 260 23.44 -1.52 14.49
CA ARG A 260 24.69 -0.87 14.87
C ARG A 260 25.42 -1.82 15.81
N GLN A 261 26.31 -2.63 15.25
CA GLN A 261 27.16 -3.56 15.97
C GLN A 261 26.35 -4.60 16.76
N LEU A 262 25.27 -5.11 16.16
CA LEU A 262 24.45 -6.18 16.77
C LEU A 262 25.05 -7.57 16.53
N GLY A 263 26.07 -7.68 15.67
CA GLY A 263 26.71 -8.94 15.30
C GLY A 263 25.87 -9.77 14.33
N ALA A 264 26.35 -10.97 14.02
CA ALA A 264 25.82 -11.78 12.93
C ALA A 264 24.37 -12.26 13.14
N GLU A 265 24.08 -12.80 14.33
CA GLU A 265 22.80 -13.46 14.61
C GLU A 265 21.61 -12.50 14.73
N HIS A 266 21.87 -11.21 14.99
CA HIS A 266 20.85 -10.17 15.12
C HIS A 266 20.69 -9.31 13.85
N SER A 267 21.54 -9.52 12.84
CA SER A 267 21.59 -8.71 11.62
C SER A 267 21.12 -9.46 10.37
N GLN A 268 20.74 -10.72 10.51
CA GLN A 268 20.29 -11.55 9.40
C GLN A 268 19.01 -10.99 8.73
N ARG A 269 18.94 -11.08 7.40
CA ARG A 269 17.74 -10.78 6.59
C ARG A 269 17.00 -12.08 6.26
N LEU A 270 15.70 -12.13 6.54
CA LEU A 270 14.86 -13.32 6.39
C LEU A 270 13.83 -13.23 5.27
N GLU A 271 13.80 -12.12 4.54
CA GLU A 271 12.86 -11.93 3.44
C GLU A 271 12.97 -13.07 2.43
N SER A 272 14.19 -13.46 2.04
CA SER A 272 14.44 -14.56 1.11
C SER A 272 13.94 -15.92 1.61
N TYR A 273 14.13 -16.22 2.89
CA TYR A 273 13.69 -17.46 3.52
C TYR A 273 12.17 -17.60 3.38
N PHE A 274 11.44 -16.55 3.77
CA PHE A 274 10.00 -16.55 3.73
C PHE A 274 9.43 -16.38 2.32
N GLN A 275 10.14 -15.74 1.39
CA GLN A 275 9.67 -15.57 0.00
C GLN A 275 9.36 -16.89 -0.70
N SER A 276 10.04 -17.98 -0.32
CA SER A 276 9.80 -19.32 -0.87
C SER A 276 8.47 -19.96 -0.40
N ILE A 277 7.89 -19.51 0.72
CA ILE A 277 6.70 -20.12 1.33
C ILE A 277 5.43 -19.75 0.55
N PRO A 278 4.67 -20.69 -0.03
CA PRO A 278 3.41 -20.37 -0.69
C PRO A 278 2.31 -19.94 0.30
N GLY A 279 1.35 -19.14 -0.16
CA GLY A 279 0.16 -18.76 0.61
C GLY A 279 0.37 -17.63 1.62
N ILE A 280 1.57 -17.05 1.72
CA ILE A 280 1.82 -15.83 2.48
C ILE A 280 1.99 -14.62 1.57
N GLN A 281 1.58 -13.45 2.06
CA GLN A 281 1.93 -12.15 1.50
C GLN A 281 3.07 -11.53 2.31
N MET A 282 3.92 -10.74 1.66
CA MET A 282 5.08 -10.12 2.31
C MET A 282 5.20 -8.66 1.93
N VAL A 283 5.33 -7.80 2.93
CA VAL A 283 5.54 -6.36 2.76
C VAL A 283 6.67 -5.86 3.65
N ALA A 284 7.41 -4.86 3.20
CA ALA A 284 8.41 -4.17 3.99
C ALA A 284 8.08 -2.67 4.08
N CYS A 285 8.01 -2.14 5.30
CA CYS A 285 7.80 -0.71 5.51
C CYS A 285 9.14 0.05 5.45
N SER A 286 9.08 1.31 5.04
CA SER A 286 10.23 2.19 4.90
C SER A 286 10.01 3.60 5.44
N THR A 287 8.77 4.05 5.65
CA THR A 287 8.43 5.38 6.19
C THR A 287 7.32 5.26 7.24
N PRO A 288 7.19 6.21 8.20
CA PRO A 288 6.04 6.24 9.11
C PRO A 288 4.69 6.18 8.37
N TYR A 289 4.54 6.90 7.26
CA TYR A 289 3.30 6.86 6.47
C TYR A 289 2.97 5.44 6.01
N ASN A 290 3.93 4.76 5.37
CA ASN A 290 3.66 3.43 4.84
C ASN A 290 3.64 2.34 5.93
N ALA A 291 4.35 2.52 7.03
CA ALA A 291 4.30 1.62 8.18
C ALA A 291 2.90 1.54 8.77
N LYS A 292 2.25 2.69 9.07
CA LYS A 292 0.86 2.74 9.56
C LYS A 292 -0.10 2.12 8.54
N GLY A 293 -0.01 2.54 7.28
CA GLY A 293 -0.94 2.09 6.24
C GLY A 293 -0.84 0.61 5.90
N LEU A 294 0.37 0.04 5.88
CA LEU A 294 0.62 -1.39 5.65
C LEU A 294 0.26 -2.23 6.88
N MET A 295 0.50 -1.75 8.11
CA MET A 295 0.05 -2.43 9.34
C MET A 295 -1.47 -2.62 9.32
N LYS A 296 -2.22 -1.55 9.04
CA LYS A 296 -3.68 -1.61 8.93
C LYS A 296 -4.13 -2.57 7.83
N ALA A 297 -3.48 -2.53 6.67
CA ALA A 297 -3.78 -3.44 5.56
C ALA A 297 -3.51 -4.90 5.92
N ALA A 298 -2.39 -5.18 6.58
CA ALA A 298 -2.01 -6.51 7.03
C ALA A 298 -3.02 -7.07 8.03
N ILE A 299 -3.38 -6.28 9.05
CA ILE A 299 -4.37 -6.68 10.07
C ILE A 299 -5.75 -6.92 9.45
N ARG A 300 -6.12 -6.20 8.37
CA ARG A 300 -7.39 -6.38 7.64
C ARG A 300 -7.38 -7.55 6.64
N SER A 301 -6.22 -8.12 6.32
CA SER A 301 -6.12 -9.25 5.40
C SER A 301 -6.63 -10.56 6.01
N ASP A 302 -7.41 -11.33 5.26
CA ASP A 302 -7.83 -12.68 5.68
C ASP A 302 -6.76 -13.75 5.40
N ASN A 303 -5.63 -13.35 4.80
CA ASN A 303 -4.49 -14.20 4.51
C ASN A 303 -3.32 -13.88 5.46
N PRO A 304 -2.38 -14.81 5.63
CA PRO A 304 -1.13 -14.54 6.33
C PRO A 304 -0.33 -13.40 5.69
N VAL A 305 0.09 -12.43 6.51
CA VAL A 305 0.96 -11.34 6.08
C VAL A 305 2.21 -11.28 6.94
N ILE A 306 3.39 -11.27 6.31
CA ILE A 306 4.64 -10.93 6.99
C ILE A 306 4.97 -9.46 6.72
N LEU A 307 5.06 -8.67 7.78
CA LEU A 307 5.40 -7.26 7.75
C LEU A 307 6.82 -7.06 8.29
N PHE A 308 7.76 -6.80 7.39
CA PHE A 308 9.17 -6.57 7.71
C PHE A 308 9.41 -5.13 8.12
N GLU A 309 10.01 -4.97 9.30
CA GLU A 309 10.46 -3.70 9.84
C GLU A 309 11.99 -3.66 9.86
N HIS A 310 12.54 -2.48 10.12
CA HIS A 310 13.99 -2.30 10.14
C HIS A 310 14.43 -1.58 11.40
N VAL A 311 15.38 -2.18 12.14
CA VAL A 311 15.87 -1.68 13.44
C VAL A 311 16.26 -0.20 13.41
N LEU A 312 16.97 0.24 12.37
CA LEU A 312 17.42 1.63 12.24
C LEU A 312 16.36 2.63 11.75
N LEU A 313 15.19 2.17 11.30
CA LEU A 313 14.14 3.06 10.79
C LEU A 313 13.14 3.47 11.86
N TYR A 314 13.11 2.83 13.03
CA TYR A 314 12.12 3.13 14.08
C TYR A 314 12.11 4.59 14.53
N ASN A 315 13.27 5.24 14.58
CA ASN A 315 13.41 6.64 14.99
C ASN A 315 13.32 7.62 13.82
N LEU A 316 12.93 7.16 12.63
CA LEU A 316 12.64 8.05 11.51
C LEU A 316 11.37 8.82 11.80
N LYS A 317 11.43 10.14 11.64
CA LYS A 317 10.32 11.06 11.88
C LYS A 317 9.70 11.51 10.56
N GLU A 318 8.37 11.51 10.48
CA GLU A 318 7.61 11.99 9.33
C GLU A 318 6.30 12.63 9.80
N ARG A 319 5.80 13.57 9.00
CA ARG A 319 4.47 14.14 9.16
C ARG A 319 3.47 13.35 8.32
N ILE A 320 2.51 12.68 8.95
CA ILE A 320 1.50 11.84 8.30
C ILE A 320 0.11 12.41 8.55
N PRO A 321 -0.91 12.05 7.76
CA PRO A 321 -2.23 12.64 7.93
C PRO A 321 -2.96 11.99 9.11
N ASP A 322 -3.76 12.77 9.83
CA ASP A 322 -4.61 12.30 10.94
C ASP A 322 -5.80 11.47 10.43
N GLU A 323 -6.12 11.55 9.14
CA GLU A 323 -7.27 10.85 8.55
C GLU A 323 -7.04 9.34 8.45
N GLU A 324 -8.12 8.57 8.35
CA GLU A 324 -8.00 7.13 8.12
C GLU A 324 -7.47 6.87 6.70
N TYR A 325 -6.40 6.09 6.62
CA TYR A 325 -5.91 5.54 5.37
C TYR A 325 -5.42 4.10 5.53
N VAL A 326 -5.49 3.35 4.44
CA VAL A 326 -4.98 1.98 4.33
C VAL A 326 -4.27 1.87 2.99
N LEU A 327 -3.11 1.22 2.98
CA LEU A 327 -2.35 0.99 1.76
C LEU A 327 -2.66 -0.37 1.16
N SER A 328 -2.40 -0.54 -0.13
CA SER A 328 -2.41 -1.86 -0.75
C SER A 328 -1.18 -2.64 -0.31
N LEU A 329 -1.36 -3.93 0.01
CA LEU A 329 -0.27 -4.86 0.27
C LEU A 329 0.50 -5.25 -1.01
N GLU A 330 -0.03 -4.92 -2.18
CA GLU A 330 0.46 -5.41 -3.48
C GLU A 330 0.95 -4.27 -4.41
N GLU A 331 1.03 -3.04 -3.91
CA GLU A 331 1.45 -1.90 -4.71
C GLU A 331 2.84 -1.39 -4.31
N ALA A 332 3.63 -1.02 -5.32
CA ALA A 332 4.87 -0.27 -5.12
C ALA A 332 4.59 1.24 -4.95
N GLU A 333 5.55 1.97 -4.38
CA GLU A 333 5.52 3.41 -4.23
C GLU A 333 6.48 4.08 -5.22
N MET A 334 5.97 5.02 -6.01
CA MET A 334 6.79 5.89 -6.85
C MET A 334 7.41 7.00 -5.97
N VAL A 335 8.67 6.83 -5.57
CA VAL A 335 9.37 7.76 -4.66
C VAL A 335 9.90 8.98 -5.42
N ARG A 336 10.44 8.76 -6.63
CA ARG A 336 10.94 9.82 -7.51
C ARG A 336 10.69 9.42 -8.97
N LYS A 337 10.08 10.32 -9.74
CA LYS A 337 9.98 10.13 -11.19
C LYS A 337 11.31 10.43 -11.87
N GLY A 338 11.65 9.67 -12.90
CA GLY A 338 12.80 9.93 -13.76
C GLY A 338 12.69 9.22 -15.11
N GLU A 339 13.70 9.39 -15.97
CA GLU A 339 13.68 8.87 -17.34
C GLU A 339 14.91 8.02 -17.72
N HIS A 340 16.04 8.12 -17.02
CA HIS A 340 17.29 7.50 -17.48
C HIS A 340 17.49 6.05 -17.00
N VAL A 341 17.05 5.75 -15.77
CA VAL A 341 17.25 4.44 -15.13
C VAL A 341 16.17 4.21 -14.07
N THR A 342 15.66 2.99 -13.96
CA THR A 342 14.78 2.56 -12.86
C THR A 342 15.63 1.98 -11.74
N ILE A 343 15.51 2.53 -10.53
CA ILE A 343 16.12 2.02 -9.31
C ILE A 343 15.02 1.45 -8.42
N LEU A 344 15.04 0.13 -8.23
CA LEU A 344 14.12 -0.60 -7.36
C LEU A 344 14.77 -0.82 -6.00
N THR A 345 14.05 -0.53 -4.93
CA THR A 345 14.56 -0.71 -3.56
C THR A 345 13.42 -0.97 -2.58
N TYR A 346 13.74 -1.25 -1.32
CA TYR A 346 12.75 -1.36 -0.25
C TYR A 346 13.41 -1.10 1.11
N SER A 347 12.57 -0.89 2.12
CA SER A 347 13.00 -0.73 3.52
C SER A 347 14.10 0.34 3.66
N ARG A 348 15.20 0.05 4.38
CA ARG A 348 16.29 1.01 4.64
C ARG A 348 17.04 1.43 3.38
N MET A 349 17.16 0.56 2.37
CA MET A 349 17.91 0.89 1.16
C MET A 349 17.28 2.05 0.37
N ARG A 350 15.99 2.35 0.58
CA ARG A 350 15.34 3.59 0.14
C ARG A 350 16.18 4.83 0.44
N TYR A 351 16.71 4.94 1.66
CA TYR A 351 17.47 6.12 2.07
C TYR A 351 18.84 6.20 1.41
N HIS A 352 19.50 5.05 1.22
CA HIS A 352 20.78 4.98 0.51
C HIS A 352 20.60 5.34 -0.96
N VAL A 353 19.54 4.83 -1.60
CA VAL A 353 19.15 5.18 -2.97
C VAL A 353 18.82 6.66 -3.10
N MET A 354 18.07 7.26 -2.17
CA MET A 354 17.75 8.68 -2.23
C MET A 354 18.96 9.59 -2.01
N GLN A 355 19.98 9.14 -1.26
CA GLN A 355 21.26 9.83 -1.18
C GLN A 355 22.03 9.73 -2.50
N ALA A 356 22.09 8.55 -3.10
CA ALA A 356 22.72 8.34 -4.42
C ALA A 356 22.01 9.15 -5.52
N ALA A 357 20.68 9.21 -5.50
CA ALA A 357 19.86 9.95 -6.47
C ALA A 357 20.20 11.45 -6.48
N LYS A 358 20.46 12.06 -5.30
CA LYS A 358 20.92 13.46 -5.23
C LYS A 358 22.24 13.66 -5.98
N THR A 359 23.19 12.76 -5.78
CA THR A 359 24.49 12.81 -6.48
C THR A 359 24.34 12.57 -7.97
N LEU A 360 23.50 11.61 -8.38
CA LEU A 360 23.23 11.30 -9.79
C LEU A 360 22.60 12.48 -10.53
N VAL A 361 21.63 13.16 -9.93
CA VAL A 361 21.03 14.38 -10.49
C VAL A 361 22.06 15.47 -10.71
N ASN A 362 22.96 15.69 -9.74
CA ASN A 362 24.05 16.66 -9.89
C ASN A 362 25.04 16.31 -11.01
N LYS A 363 25.13 15.02 -11.37
CA LYS A 363 25.95 14.51 -12.47
C LYS A 363 25.20 14.46 -13.82
N GLY A 364 23.95 14.90 -13.88
CA GLY A 364 23.14 14.93 -15.11
C GLY A 364 22.32 13.67 -15.39
N TYR A 365 22.23 12.72 -14.44
CA TYR A 365 21.36 11.56 -14.56
C TYR A 365 19.97 11.82 -13.95
N ASP A 366 18.94 11.18 -14.49
CA ASP A 366 17.56 11.31 -14.00
C ASP A 366 16.99 9.95 -13.56
N PRO A 367 17.32 9.46 -12.35
CA PRO A 367 16.92 8.14 -11.88
C PRO A 367 15.46 8.10 -11.39
N GLU A 368 14.63 7.24 -11.98
CA GLU A 368 13.34 6.88 -11.41
C GLU A 368 13.55 5.95 -10.20
N VAL A 369 12.99 6.29 -9.05
CA VAL A 369 13.14 5.51 -7.81
C VAL A 369 11.79 4.95 -7.39
N ILE A 370 11.73 3.63 -7.22
CA ILE A 370 10.54 2.90 -6.76
C ILE A 370 10.90 2.13 -5.49
N ASP A 371 10.13 2.36 -4.44
CA ASP A 371 10.11 1.48 -3.28
C ASP A 371 9.09 0.37 -3.55
N ILE A 372 9.55 -0.87 -3.70
CA ILE A 372 8.69 -1.97 -4.13
C ILE A 372 7.63 -2.33 -3.09
N ARG A 373 7.87 -2.05 -1.79
CA ARG A 373 7.03 -2.36 -0.62
C ARG A 373 6.56 -3.82 -0.52
N SER A 374 5.78 -4.29 -1.49
CA SER A 374 5.37 -5.69 -1.65
C SER A 374 6.52 -6.54 -2.18
N LEU A 375 6.97 -7.48 -1.34
CA LEU A 375 8.00 -8.46 -1.67
C LEU A 375 7.40 -9.77 -2.22
N LYS A 376 6.11 -9.98 -1.96
CA LYS A 376 5.34 -11.12 -2.45
C LYS A 376 3.83 -10.82 -2.37
N PRO A 377 3.11 -10.68 -3.50
CA PRO A 377 3.60 -10.66 -4.89
C PRO A 377 4.25 -9.32 -5.27
N PHE A 378 5.16 -9.30 -6.26
CA PHE A 378 5.69 -8.04 -6.78
C PHE A 378 4.63 -7.25 -7.58
N ASP A 379 4.65 -5.92 -7.48
CA ASP A 379 3.88 -5.02 -8.34
C ASP A 379 4.52 -4.91 -9.74
N LEU A 380 4.36 -5.96 -10.55
CA LEU A 380 4.92 -6.01 -11.90
C LEU A 380 4.29 -4.97 -12.84
N HIS A 381 3.11 -4.43 -12.51
CA HIS A 381 2.51 -3.38 -13.30
C HIS A 381 3.28 -2.06 -13.16
N THR A 382 3.52 -1.60 -11.93
CA THR A 382 4.28 -0.36 -11.68
C THR A 382 5.74 -0.52 -12.12
N ILE A 383 6.36 -1.66 -11.79
CA ILE A 383 7.74 -1.96 -12.21
C ILE A 383 7.84 -1.98 -13.73
N GLY A 384 6.97 -2.73 -14.42
CA GLY A 384 6.98 -2.86 -15.87
C GLY A 384 6.79 -1.52 -16.59
N ASN A 385 5.92 -0.64 -16.09
CA ASN A 385 5.75 0.70 -16.67
C ASN A 385 7.01 1.56 -16.54
N SER A 386 7.78 1.39 -15.46
CA SER A 386 9.05 2.08 -15.27
C SER A 386 10.13 1.51 -16.19
N VAL A 387 10.26 0.18 -16.25
CA VAL A 387 11.22 -0.52 -17.12
C VAL A 387 11.03 -0.14 -18.59
N LYS A 388 9.79 -0.12 -19.09
CA LYS A 388 9.47 0.28 -20.47
C LYS A 388 9.83 1.72 -20.83
N LYS A 389 10.01 2.56 -19.82
CA LYS A 389 10.32 3.98 -19.99
C LYS A 389 11.83 4.23 -19.93
N THR A 390 12.52 3.58 -18.99
CA THR A 390 13.94 3.86 -18.70
C THR A 390 14.89 2.86 -19.35
N ASN A 391 14.40 1.68 -19.73
CA ASN A 391 15.11 0.55 -20.34
C ASN A 391 16.31 0.01 -19.56
N ARG A 392 16.56 0.51 -18.34
CA ARG A 392 17.72 0.15 -17.49
C ARG A 392 17.25 -0.02 -16.06
N VAL A 393 17.72 -1.07 -15.39
CA VAL A 393 17.28 -1.40 -14.04
C VAL A 393 18.47 -1.63 -13.11
N VAL A 394 18.43 -0.97 -11.97
CA VAL A 394 19.27 -1.25 -10.81
C VAL A 394 18.37 -1.68 -9.65
N ILE A 395 18.66 -2.81 -9.03
CA ILE A 395 17.99 -3.27 -7.81
C ILE A 395 18.94 -3.03 -6.64
N VAL A 396 18.46 -2.42 -5.56
CA VAL A 396 19.24 -2.14 -4.36
C VAL A 396 18.53 -2.72 -3.13
N GLU A 397 19.14 -3.73 -2.54
CA GLU A 397 18.62 -4.45 -1.37
C GLU A 397 19.68 -4.61 -0.27
N GLU A 398 19.21 -4.79 0.96
CA GLU A 398 20.07 -5.13 2.11
C GLU A 398 20.16 -6.65 2.32
N CYS A 399 19.33 -7.44 1.64
CA CYS A 399 19.38 -8.90 1.69
C CYS A 399 20.72 -9.42 1.13
N MET A 400 21.05 -10.68 1.45
CA MET A 400 22.20 -11.37 0.85
C MET A 400 22.06 -11.45 -0.66
N ARG A 401 23.18 -11.33 -1.39
CA ARG A 401 23.19 -11.48 -2.85
C ARG A 401 22.69 -12.85 -3.30
N THR A 402 23.16 -13.91 -2.64
CA THR A 402 22.77 -15.28 -2.97
C THR A 402 21.38 -15.58 -2.41
N GLY A 403 20.43 -15.89 -3.30
CA GLY A 403 19.05 -16.19 -2.91
C GLY A 403 18.25 -14.99 -2.40
N GLY A 404 18.77 -13.77 -2.53
CA GLY A 404 18.08 -12.54 -2.13
C GLY A 404 16.82 -12.23 -2.95
N ILE A 405 16.04 -11.26 -2.48
CA ILE A 405 14.82 -10.79 -3.15
C ILE A 405 15.15 -10.26 -4.55
N GLY A 406 16.30 -9.59 -4.68
CA GLY A 406 16.80 -9.06 -5.94
C GLY A 406 17.01 -10.13 -7.02
N ALA A 407 17.33 -11.37 -6.64
CA ALA A 407 17.44 -12.48 -7.59
C ALA A 407 16.08 -12.86 -8.18
N SER A 408 15.07 -13.07 -7.32
CA SER A 408 13.69 -13.37 -7.74
C SER A 408 13.08 -12.23 -8.56
N LEU A 409 13.37 -10.98 -8.18
CA LEU A 409 12.90 -9.79 -8.89
C LEU A 409 13.57 -9.64 -10.25
N THR A 410 14.89 -9.89 -10.34
CA THR A 410 15.63 -9.92 -11.61
C THR A 410 15.04 -10.95 -12.56
N ALA A 411 14.76 -12.16 -12.06
CA ALA A 411 14.13 -13.22 -12.87
C ALA A 411 12.74 -12.77 -13.36
N SER A 412 11.90 -12.26 -12.46
CA SER A 412 10.55 -11.78 -12.80
C SER A 412 10.57 -10.68 -13.87
N ILE A 413 11.50 -9.72 -13.78
CA ILE A 413 11.62 -8.66 -14.78
C ILE A 413 12.08 -9.21 -16.13
N ASN A 414 13.05 -10.13 -16.15
CA ASN A 414 13.48 -10.76 -17.41
C ASN A 414 12.35 -11.57 -18.05
N GLU A 415 11.58 -12.33 -17.28
CA GLU A 415 10.47 -13.13 -17.82
C GLU A 415 9.38 -12.26 -18.48
N HIS A 416 9.12 -11.07 -17.94
CA HIS A 416 7.97 -10.25 -18.36
C HIS A 416 8.35 -9.05 -19.23
N PHE A 417 9.58 -8.54 -19.12
CA PHE A 417 9.98 -7.24 -19.68
C PHE A 417 11.38 -7.24 -20.33
N HIS A 418 12.00 -8.40 -20.58
CA HIS A 418 13.34 -8.48 -21.17
C HIS A 418 13.50 -7.67 -22.47
N ASP A 419 12.49 -7.67 -23.35
CA ASP A 419 12.54 -6.96 -24.64
C ASP A 419 12.67 -5.43 -24.51
N TYR A 420 12.44 -4.87 -23.33
CA TYR A 420 12.60 -3.45 -23.05
C TYR A 420 13.95 -3.11 -22.41
N LEU A 421 14.79 -4.09 -22.09
CA LEU A 421 16.06 -3.85 -21.41
C LEU A 421 17.17 -3.56 -22.43
N ASP A 422 17.77 -2.38 -22.34
CA ASP A 422 18.93 -1.98 -23.14
C ASP A 422 20.25 -2.52 -22.55
N ALA A 423 20.23 -3.00 -21.30
CA ALA A 423 21.39 -3.53 -20.60
C ALA A 423 20.96 -4.57 -19.53
N PRO A 424 21.88 -5.47 -19.10
CA PRO A 424 21.59 -6.41 -18.02
C PRO A 424 21.19 -5.70 -16.72
N ILE A 425 20.24 -6.28 -16.00
CA ILE A 425 19.83 -5.78 -14.68
C ILE A 425 21.01 -5.87 -13.71
N VAL A 426 21.30 -4.76 -13.01
CA VAL A 426 22.34 -4.73 -11.98
C VAL A 426 21.68 -4.90 -10.61
N CYS A 427 22.06 -5.95 -9.88
CA CYS A 427 21.62 -6.14 -8.49
C CYS A 427 22.76 -5.81 -7.52
N LEU A 428 22.53 -4.82 -6.66
CA LEU A 428 23.38 -4.43 -5.54
C LEU A 428 22.74 -4.95 -4.25
N SER A 429 23.38 -5.94 -3.65
CA SER A 429 22.94 -6.60 -2.42
C SER A 429 24.07 -6.56 -1.39
N SER A 430 23.77 -6.84 -0.13
CA SER A 430 24.78 -6.97 0.91
C SER A 430 25.76 -8.12 0.61
N GLN A 431 26.96 -8.01 1.15
CA GLN A 431 28.00 -9.03 1.03
C GLN A 431 27.53 -10.36 1.63
N ASP A 432 27.89 -11.46 0.98
CA ASP A 432 27.49 -12.81 1.39
C ASP A 432 28.41 -13.34 2.51
N VAL A 433 28.38 -12.65 3.65
CA VAL A 433 29.18 -12.93 4.85
C VAL A 433 28.36 -12.67 6.11
N PRO A 434 28.65 -13.36 7.23
CA PRO A 434 28.08 -13.00 8.52
C PRO A 434 28.43 -11.54 8.88
N THR A 435 27.43 -10.77 9.34
CA THR A 435 27.63 -9.37 9.71
C THR A 435 28.64 -9.24 10.87
N PRO A 436 29.79 -8.59 10.68
CA PRO A 436 30.80 -8.45 11.71
C PRO A 436 30.42 -7.38 12.74
N TYR A 437 30.91 -7.52 13.98
CA TYR A 437 30.65 -6.55 15.06
C TYR A 437 31.42 -5.23 14.91
N ALA A 438 32.61 -5.25 14.29
CA ALA A 438 33.41 -4.05 14.10
C ALA A 438 32.70 -3.09 13.14
N GLY A 439 32.34 -1.88 13.58
CA GLY A 439 31.48 -0.98 12.83
C GLY A 439 31.97 -0.66 11.42
N THR A 440 33.28 -0.49 11.22
CA THR A 440 33.85 -0.27 9.88
C THR A 440 33.65 -1.46 8.94
N LEU A 441 33.74 -2.69 9.46
CA LEU A 441 33.49 -3.89 8.67
C LEU A 441 31.98 -4.11 8.46
N GLU A 442 31.15 -3.78 9.46
CA GLU A 442 29.68 -3.83 9.36
C GLU A 442 29.19 -2.93 8.22
N ASP A 443 29.67 -1.69 8.17
CA ASP A 443 29.35 -0.73 7.10
C ASP A 443 29.74 -1.25 5.71
N TRP A 444 30.85 -2.01 5.60
CA TRP A 444 31.31 -2.58 4.33
C TRP A 444 30.47 -3.77 3.84
N THR A 445 29.67 -4.39 4.73
CA THR A 445 28.76 -5.47 4.34
C THR A 445 27.51 -4.95 3.63
N VAL A 446 27.10 -3.71 3.88
CA VAL A 446 25.87 -3.11 3.33
C VAL A 446 26.20 -2.22 2.14
N VAL A 447 25.32 -2.18 1.14
CA VAL A 447 25.47 -1.32 -0.05
C VAL A 447 25.48 0.15 0.35
N GLN A 448 26.52 0.89 -0.08
CA GLN A 448 26.70 2.31 0.18
C GLN A 448 26.26 3.19 -1.00
N PRO A 449 25.82 4.44 -0.77
CA PRO A 449 25.37 5.34 -1.83
C PRO A 449 26.36 5.51 -3.00
N GLY A 450 27.66 5.55 -2.70
CA GLY A 450 28.70 5.67 -3.73
C GLY A 450 28.75 4.49 -4.70
N GLN A 451 28.44 3.27 -4.23
CA GLN A 451 28.37 2.07 -5.06
C GLN A 451 27.16 2.12 -6.00
N ILE A 452 26.03 2.68 -5.53
CA ILE A 452 24.82 2.89 -6.34
C ILE A 452 25.10 3.90 -7.46
N VAL A 453 25.78 5.01 -7.13
CA VAL A 453 26.18 6.02 -8.13
C VAL A 453 27.07 5.39 -9.20
N ALA A 454 28.12 4.66 -8.79
CA ALA A 454 29.04 4.01 -9.73
C ALA A 454 28.34 3.00 -10.63
N ALA A 455 27.43 2.19 -10.09
CA ALA A 455 26.65 1.23 -10.86
C ALA A 455 25.76 1.90 -11.91
N VAL A 456 25.08 3.00 -11.56
CA VAL A 456 24.26 3.75 -12.52
C VAL A 456 25.11 4.40 -13.61
N GLU A 457 26.25 5.01 -13.23
CA GLU A 457 27.18 5.59 -14.20
C GLU A 457 27.69 4.55 -15.19
N GLN A 458 28.07 3.36 -14.71
CA GLN A 458 28.52 2.26 -15.56
C GLN A 458 27.41 1.71 -16.45
N LEU A 459 26.17 1.64 -15.96
CA LEU A 459 25.02 1.11 -16.70
C LEU A 459 24.51 2.08 -17.79
N CYS A 460 24.76 3.37 -17.63
CA CYS A 460 24.33 4.42 -18.56
C CYS A 460 25.43 4.86 -19.55
N GLN A 461 26.66 4.36 -19.41
CA GLN A 461 27.71 4.44 -20.43
C GLN A 461 27.39 3.51 -21.60
#